data_AF-A0A2X3KCY5-F1
#
_entry.id   AF-A0A2X3KCY5-F1
#
_cell.length_a   1.000
_cell.length_b   1.000
_cell.length_c   1.000
_cell.angle_alpha   90.00
_cell.angle_beta   90.00
_cell.angle_gamma   90.00
#
_symmetry.space_group_name_H-M   'P 1'
#
loop_
_entity.id
_entity.type
_entity.pdbx_description
1 polymer ?
#
loop_
_entity_poly.entity_id
_entity_poly.type
_entity_poly.pdbx_seq_one_letter_code
_entity_poly.pdbx_strand_id
1 'polypeptide(L)'
;MQILPKQGIQGQGSFQAQWQESHKRLSFNQISLTANNSTLSGQAQVTLTEKPEWQLRLQFPQLNLDNLIPLNETANGENGAAQQGQSQSTLPRPVISSRIDEPAYQGLQGFTADILLQGQ
;
A
#
# COMPACT_ATOMS: atom_id res chain seq x y z
N MET A 1 18.66 -24.22 12.66
CA MET A 1 18.41 -22.94 11.97
C MET A 1 16.96 -22.94 11.52
N GLN A 2 16.11 -22.12 12.15
CA GLN A 2 14.70 -21.99 11.77
C GLN A 2 14.61 -20.90 10.70
N ILE A 3 14.21 -21.25 9.48
CA ILE A 3 13.84 -20.26 8.48
C ILE A 3 12.50 -19.64 8.89
N LEU A 4 12.47 -18.32 9.07
CA LEU A 4 11.23 -17.59 9.27
C LEU A 4 10.47 -17.60 7.93
N PRO A 5 9.23 -18.09 7.86
CA PRO A 5 8.44 -17.91 6.64
C PRO A 5 8.25 -16.42 6.39
N LYS A 6 8.39 -15.98 5.13
CA LYS A 6 7.93 -14.64 4.71
C LYS A 6 6.42 -14.60 4.99
N GLN A 7 6.02 -14.05 6.13
CA GLN A 7 4.61 -13.94 6.47
C GLN A 7 3.99 -12.96 5.46
N GLY A 8 3.14 -13.49 4.58
CA GLY A 8 2.38 -12.67 3.63
C GLY A 8 1.31 -11.84 4.32
N ILE A 9 0.62 -11.00 3.55
CA ILE A 9 -0.57 -10.29 4.05
C ILE A 9 -1.73 -11.29 4.10
N GLN A 10 -2.25 -11.56 5.29
CA GLN A 10 -3.45 -12.39 5.51
C GLN A 10 -4.57 -11.53 6.06
N GLY A 11 -5.79 -11.73 5.60
CA GLY A 11 -6.89 -10.86 6.00
C GLY A 11 -8.23 -11.36 5.52
N GLN A 12 -9.29 -10.75 6.05
CA GLN A 12 -10.67 -10.97 5.63
C GLN A 12 -11.37 -9.63 5.48
N GLY A 13 -12.30 -9.54 4.54
CA GLY A 13 -13.03 -8.32 4.27
C GLY A 13 -14.48 -8.57 3.88
N SER A 14 -15.32 -7.59 4.18
CA SER A 14 -16.73 -7.54 3.78
C SER A 14 -17.10 -6.11 3.39
N PHE A 15 -18.02 -5.99 2.45
CA PHE A 15 -18.64 -4.73 2.06
C PHE A 15 -19.98 -5.00 1.36
N GLN A 16 -20.81 -3.98 1.21
CA GLN A 16 -21.93 -4.01 0.27
C GLN A 16 -21.67 -3.10 -0.91
N ALA A 17 -21.86 -3.62 -2.12
CA ALA A 17 -21.75 -2.84 -3.34
C ALA A 17 -23.13 -2.52 -3.92
N GLN A 18 -23.28 -1.30 -4.43
CA GLN A 18 -24.46 -0.86 -5.14
C GLN A 18 -24.06 -0.15 -6.43
N TRP A 19 -24.63 -0.61 -7.55
CA TRP A 19 -24.54 0.05 -8.84
C TRP A 19 -25.79 0.87 -9.13
N GLN A 20 -25.62 2.11 -9.58
CA GLN A 20 -26.69 2.99 -10.00
C GLN A 20 -26.43 3.42 -11.45
N GLU A 21 -27.09 2.74 -12.39
CA GLU A 21 -26.90 2.92 -13.83
C GLU A 21 -27.18 4.36 -14.29
N SER A 22 -28.27 4.98 -13.81
CA SER A 22 -28.68 6.34 -14.19
C SER A 22 -27.63 7.41 -13.87
N HIS A 23 -26.78 7.14 -12.88
CA HIS A 23 -25.72 8.05 -12.43
C HIS A 23 -24.32 7.50 -12.72
N LYS A 24 -24.22 6.33 -13.37
CA LYS A 24 -22.97 5.60 -13.59
C LYS A 24 -22.12 5.51 -12.32
N ARG A 25 -22.77 5.22 -11.19
CA ARG A 25 -22.18 5.34 -9.86
C ARG A 25 -22.10 3.99 -9.17
N LEU A 26 -20.91 3.65 -8.69
CA LEU A 26 -20.65 2.49 -7.86
C LEU A 26 -20.36 2.95 -6.43
N SER A 27 -21.11 2.42 -5.46
CA SER A 27 -20.92 2.72 -4.04
C SER A 27 -20.60 1.46 -3.25
N PHE A 28 -19.61 1.55 -2.39
CA PHE A 28 -19.20 0.53 -1.42
C PHE A 28 -19.49 1.06 -0.02
N ASN A 29 -20.40 0.38 0.69
CA ASN A 29 -20.80 0.75 2.04
C ASN A 29 -20.35 -0.31 3.05
N GLN A 30 -20.18 0.12 4.30
CA GLN A 30 -19.80 -0.73 5.43
C GLN A 30 -18.59 -1.61 5.10
N ILE A 31 -17.58 -1.00 4.48
CA ILE A 31 -16.29 -1.65 4.27
C ILE A 31 -15.77 -2.00 5.66
N SER A 32 -15.42 -3.26 5.85
CA SER A 32 -14.73 -3.76 7.03
C SER A 32 -13.66 -4.73 6.53
N LEU A 33 -12.41 -4.39 6.75
CA LEU A 33 -11.26 -5.17 6.33
C LEU A 33 -10.31 -5.36 7.51
N THR A 34 -9.80 -6.58 7.63
CA THR A 34 -8.70 -6.92 8.52
C THR A 34 -7.56 -7.41 7.66
N ALA A 35 -6.34 -7.02 8.01
CA ALA A 35 -5.14 -7.48 7.33
C ALA A 35 -4.01 -7.54 8.37
N ASN A 36 -3.51 -8.74 8.67
CA ASN A 36 -2.57 -9.02 9.74
C ASN A 36 -3.03 -8.37 11.05
N ASN A 37 -2.28 -7.39 11.55
CA ASN A 37 -2.57 -6.63 12.77
C ASN A 37 -3.17 -5.25 12.46
N SER A 38 -3.89 -5.11 11.34
CA SER A 38 -4.51 -3.86 10.93
C SER A 38 -6.00 -4.05 10.67
N THR A 39 -6.75 -2.98 10.94
CA THR A 39 -8.19 -2.90 10.68
C THR A 39 -8.49 -1.64 9.90
N LEU A 40 -9.40 -1.76 8.94
CA LEU A 40 -9.89 -0.68 8.10
C LEU A 40 -11.41 -0.74 8.06
N SER A 41 -12.06 0.40 8.21
CA SER A 41 -13.49 0.54 7.97
C SER A 41 -13.83 1.77 7.14
N GLY A 42 -15.01 1.79 6.54
CA GLY A 42 -15.52 3.02 5.92
C GLY A 42 -16.44 2.80 4.73
N GLN A 43 -16.38 3.76 3.80
CA GLN A 43 -17.14 3.74 2.56
C GLN A 43 -16.34 4.34 1.40
N ALA A 44 -16.67 3.90 0.19
CA ALA A 44 -16.10 4.44 -1.03
C ALA A 44 -17.20 4.63 -2.07
N GLN A 45 -17.05 5.63 -2.93
CA GLN A 45 -17.93 5.86 -4.06
C GLN A 45 -17.09 6.29 -5.25
N VAL A 46 -17.48 5.83 -6.43
CA VAL A 46 -16.97 6.35 -7.70
C VAL A 46 -18.11 6.69 -8.63
N THR A 47 -18.03 7.86 -9.24
CA THR A 47 -18.90 8.26 -10.36
C THR A 47 -18.08 8.19 -11.65
N LEU A 48 -18.50 7.34 -12.58
CA LEU A 48 -17.80 7.07 -13.84
C LEU A 48 -18.18 8.11 -14.90
N THR A 49 -17.56 9.29 -14.82
CA THR A 49 -17.60 10.35 -15.85
C THR A 49 -16.35 10.27 -16.73
N GLU A 50 -16.13 11.24 -17.64
CA GLU A 50 -14.91 11.35 -18.45
C GLU A 50 -13.64 11.39 -17.58
N LYS A 51 -13.71 12.06 -16.42
CA LYS A 51 -12.70 12.03 -15.37
C LYS A 51 -13.32 11.44 -14.10
N PRO A 52 -13.13 10.15 -13.80
CA PRO A 52 -13.78 9.50 -12.67
C PRO A 52 -13.55 10.25 -11.36
N GLU A 53 -14.64 10.43 -10.63
CA GLU A 53 -14.66 11.12 -9.35
C GLU A 53 -14.75 10.10 -8.23
N TRP A 54 -13.72 10.05 -7.40
CA TRP A 54 -13.61 9.13 -6.28
C TRP A 54 -13.86 9.85 -4.97
N GLN A 55 -14.68 9.27 -4.10
CA GLN A 55 -14.89 9.74 -2.74
C GLN A 55 -14.62 8.58 -1.79
N LEU A 56 -13.62 8.73 -0.94
CA LEU A 56 -13.22 7.71 0.03
C LEU A 56 -13.27 8.31 1.44
N ARG A 57 -13.98 7.64 2.34
CA ARG A 57 -13.91 7.92 3.78
C ARG A 57 -13.50 6.65 4.47
N LEU A 58 -12.25 6.63 4.92
CA LEU A 58 -11.62 5.44 5.46
C LEU A 58 -11.09 5.75 6.86
N GLN A 59 -11.32 4.81 7.76
CA GLN A 59 -10.89 4.86 9.13
C GLN A 59 -9.97 3.67 9.37
N PHE A 60 -8.85 3.93 10.04
CA PHE A 60 -7.90 2.90 10.41
C PHE A 60 -7.75 2.91 11.93
N PRO A 61 -8.66 2.25 12.68
CA PRO A 61 -8.58 2.18 14.13
C PRO A 61 -7.27 1.53 14.61
N GLN A 62 -6.74 0.60 13.80
CA GLN A 62 -5.46 -0.03 14.05
C GLN A 62 -4.71 -0.15 12.72
N LEU A 63 -3.57 0.54 12.61
CA LEU A 63 -2.73 0.50 11.41
C LEU A 63 -1.33 0.03 11.78
N ASN A 64 -0.96 -1.15 11.30
CA ASN A 64 0.39 -1.69 11.41
C ASN A 64 1.02 -1.76 10.01
N LEU A 65 1.88 -0.80 9.69
CA LEU A 65 2.50 -0.71 8.36
C LEU A 65 3.64 -1.72 8.16
N ASP A 66 4.30 -2.14 9.25
CA ASP A 66 5.43 -3.10 9.18
C ASP A 66 5.00 -4.45 8.59
N ASN A 67 3.75 -4.86 8.84
CA ASN A 67 3.19 -6.11 8.35
C ASN A 67 2.32 -5.94 7.09
N LEU A 68 2.16 -4.71 6.59
CA LEU A 68 1.31 -4.41 5.43
C LEU A 68 2.06 -3.87 4.23
N ILE A 69 3.23 -3.28 4.44
CA ILE A 69 4.10 -2.84 3.37
C ILE A 69 5.08 -3.99 3.12
N PRO A 70 4.90 -4.80 2.07
CA PRO A 70 5.96 -5.70 1.66
C PRO A 70 7.18 -4.83 1.35
N LEU A 71 8.24 -4.98 2.15
CA LEU A 71 9.54 -4.50 1.77
C LEU A 71 9.85 -5.20 0.45
N ASN A 72 9.78 -4.45 -0.65
CA ASN A 72 10.34 -4.89 -1.91
C ASN A 72 11.84 -5.06 -1.65
N GLU A 73 12.26 -6.27 -1.33
CA GLU A 73 13.61 -6.72 -1.58
C GLU A 73 13.78 -6.69 -3.09
N THR A 74 14.07 -5.50 -3.63
CA THR A 74 14.41 -5.35 -5.03
C THR A 74 15.69 -6.15 -5.26
N ALA A 75 15.53 -7.29 -5.94
CA ALA A 75 16.54 -7.99 -6.72
C ALA A 75 17.92 -8.19 -6.06
N ASN A 76 18.06 -9.24 -5.25
CA ASN A 76 19.30 -10.02 -5.30
C ASN A 76 18.99 -11.37 -5.92
N GLY A 77 19.07 -11.38 -7.26
CA GLY A 77 19.23 -12.60 -8.03
C GLY A 77 20.48 -13.36 -7.57
N GLU A 78 20.44 -14.66 -7.84
CA GLU A 78 21.32 -15.68 -7.32
C GLU A 78 22.82 -15.45 -7.59
N ASN A 79 23.63 -16.00 -6.67
CA ASN A 79 25.05 -16.39 -6.78
C ASN A 79 26.11 -15.28 -6.75
N GLY A 80 26.90 -15.25 -5.66
CA GLY A 80 28.20 -14.58 -5.68
C GLY A 80 28.89 -14.38 -4.35
N ALA A 81 29.52 -15.45 -3.85
CA ALA A 81 30.68 -15.45 -2.94
C ALA A 81 30.56 -14.86 -1.52
N ALA A 82 31.01 -15.68 -0.56
CA ALA A 82 31.20 -15.32 0.84
C ALA A 82 32.10 -14.08 1.01
N GLN A 83 31.71 -13.16 1.89
CA GLN A 83 32.61 -12.13 2.42
C GLN A 83 32.87 -12.40 3.91
N GLN A 84 33.84 -13.27 4.17
CA GLN A 84 34.66 -13.17 5.37
C GLN A 84 35.64 -12.00 5.15
N GLY A 85 35.64 -11.00 6.02
CA GLY A 85 36.66 -9.95 5.94
C GLY A 85 36.37 -8.68 6.72
N GLN A 86 37.00 -8.61 7.90
CA GLN A 86 37.62 -7.41 8.49
C GLN A 86 36.73 -6.35 9.16
N SER A 87 36.80 -6.38 10.49
CA SER A 87 36.65 -5.24 11.38
C SER A 87 37.56 -4.09 10.94
N GLN A 88 37.00 -2.95 10.50
CA GLN A 88 37.71 -1.68 10.53
C GLN A 88 36.75 -0.48 10.60
N SER A 89 37.15 0.47 11.45
CA SER A 89 36.49 1.71 11.86
C SER A 89 35.69 2.43 10.76
N THR A 90 34.38 2.60 10.99
CA THR A 90 33.48 3.31 10.07
C THR A 90 33.54 4.81 10.32
N LEU A 91 34.34 5.53 9.53
CA LEU A 91 34.02 6.93 9.22
C LEU A 91 32.69 6.96 8.46
N PRO A 92 31.79 7.94 8.71
CA PRO A 92 30.53 8.04 7.99
C PRO A 92 30.81 8.27 6.50
N ARG A 93 30.48 7.29 5.67
CA ARG A 93 30.51 7.44 4.21
C ARG A 93 29.38 8.38 3.80
N PRO A 94 29.61 9.31 2.86
CA PRO A 94 28.55 10.15 2.31
C PRO A 94 27.48 9.29 1.64
N VAL A 95 26.22 9.61 1.94
CA VAL A 95 25.06 9.00 1.29
C VAL A 95 24.86 9.69 -0.06
N ILE A 96 25.05 8.95 -1.15
CA ILE A 96 24.71 9.42 -2.50
C ILE A 96 23.25 9.02 -2.75
N SER A 97 22.33 9.99 -2.76
CA SER A 97 20.97 9.75 -3.24
C SER A 97 21.03 9.55 -4.75
N SER A 98 21.00 8.31 -5.22
CA SER A 98 20.68 8.06 -6.62
C SER A 98 19.26 8.56 -6.84
N ARG A 99 19.08 9.50 -7.78
CA ARG A 99 17.75 9.82 -8.31
C ARG A 99 17.29 8.56 -9.04
N ILE A 100 16.54 7.72 -8.34
CA ILE A 100 15.75 6.67 -8.98
C ILE A 100 14.83 7.40 -9.94
N ASP A 101 14.85 7.03 -11.22
CA ASP A 101 13.92 7.56 -12.21
C ASP A 101 12.52 7.45 -11.64
N GLU A 102 11.92 8.60 -11.36
CA GLU A 102 10.60 8.69 -10.78
C GLU A 102 9.64 8.11 -11.83
N PRO A 103 8.95 6.99 -11.55
CA PRO A 103 8.08 6.38 -12.53
C PRO A 103 7.06 7.42 -12.96
N ALA A 104 6.82 7.53 -14.26
CA ALA A 104 5.86 8.51 -14.78
C ALA A 104 4.49 8.21 -14.17
N TYR A 105 4.06 9.00 -13.18
CA TYR A 105 2.79 8.85 -12.47
C TYR A 105 1.60 9.31 -13.34
N GLN A 106 1.63 9.00 -14.63
CA GLN A 106 0.60 9.32 -15.62
C GLN A 106 -0.76 8.72 -15.24
N GLY A 107 -0.76 7.58 -14.53
CA GLY A 107 -1.98 6.97 -13.98
C GLY A 107 -2.70 7.81 -12.92
N LEU A 108 -2.04 8.81 -12.34
CA LEU A 108 -2.64 9.70 -11.32
C LEU A 108 -3.28 10.97 -11.91
N GLN A 109 -3.14 11.22 -13.21
CA GLN A 109 -3.60 12.46 -13.85
C GLN A 109 -5.07 12.38 -14.34
N GLY A 110 -5.62 11.17 -14.44
CA GLY A 110 -6.93 10.89 -15.05
C GLY A 110 -8.12 10.81 -14.10
N PHE A 111 -7.97 11.18 -12.83
CA PHE A 111 -9.09 11.13 -11.86
C PHE A 111 -9.03 12.28 -10.85
N THR A 112 -10.15 12.52 -10.18
CA THR A 112 -10.24 13.41 -9.01
C THR A 112 -10.60 12.55 -7.81
N ALA A 113 -9.92 12.72 -6.68
CA ALA A 113 -10.23 11.97 -5.47
C ALA A 113 -10.35 12.89 -4.26
N ASP A 114 -11.48 12.79 -3.57
CA ASP A 114 -11.69 13.33 -2.24
C ASP A 114 -11.47 12.20 -1.23
N ILE A 115 -10.41 12.31 -0.44
CA ILE A 115 -10.01 11.28 0.51
C ILE A 115 -10.01 11.87 1.91
N LEU A 116 -10.84 11.30 2.78
CA LEU A 116 -10.79 11.51 4.22
C LEU A 116 -10.21 10.27 4.89
N LEU A 117 -9.05 10.44 5.53
CA LEU A 117 -8.40 9.41 6.34
C LEU A 117 -8.47 9.82 7.81
N GLN A 118 -8.88 8.89 8.66
CA GLN A 118 -8.92 9.11 10.10
C GLN A 118 -8.22 7.98 10.83
N GLY A 119 -7.27 8.33 11.70
CA GLY A 119 -6.73 7.46 12.74
C GLY A 119 -7.37 7.79 14.10
N GLN A 120 -7.19 6.91 15.07
CA GLN A 120 -7.52 7.18 16.48
C GLN A 120 -6.43 8.02 17.14
#